data_AF-A0A543FIK8-F1
#
_entry.id   AF-A0A543FIK8-F1
#
_cell.length_a   1.000
_cell.length_b   1.000
_cell.length_c   1.000
_cell.angle_alpha   90.00
_cell.angle_beta   90.00
_cell.angle_gamma   90.00
#
_symmetry.space_group_name_H-M   'P 1'
#
loop_
_entity.id
_entity.type
_entity.pdbx_description
1 polymer ?
#
loop_
_entity_poly.entity_id
_entity_poly.type
_entity_poly.pdbx_seq_one_letter_code
_entity_poly.pdbx_strand_id
1 'polypeptide(L)'
;MTRQRRTTRPSASRRGALVTTALAVALTAGIGAATARPVGAFDVGGAIEVEYDRAGGPAVFGDPVTPELDAGRGGRYQAFERNAAIYWHSEAGAHQVGGSIRDKWGALGWENGKLGYPVTGELVTPGGPGRFNHFQGGSIYWSLGTDSHQVGGAIRDKWGALGWEGGALGFPITDEAPSANNGRYNLFTGGAVYWSPRTGAHAVWGAIRDDWVRAGAENGRYGYPTGEEYDYEGGKAQDFQGGRITWLP
;
A
#
# COMPACT_ATOMS: atom_id res chain seq x y z
N MET A 1 -22.25 -68.28 -41.04
CA MET A 1 -22.67 -67.16 -41.91
C MET A 1 -21.77 -65.95 -41.65
N THR A 2 -20.79 -65.74 -42.54
CA THR A 2 -20.40 -64.46 -43.20
C THR A 2 -21.09 -63.20 -42.64
N ARG A 3 -20.47 -62.08 -42.25
CA ARG A 3 -19.34 -61.32 -42.85
C ARG A 3 -19.00 -60.10 -41.95
N GLN A 4 -17.69 -59.78 -41.84
CA GLN A 4 -17.01 -58.46 -41.94
C GLN A 4 -17.52 -57.25 -41.09
N ARG A 5 -16.73 -56.32 -40.55
CA ARG A 5 -15.44 -55.65 -40.88
C ARG A 5 -15.18 -54.73 -39.64
N ARG A 6 -14.01 -54.21 -39.27
CA ARG A 6 -13.02 -53.44 -40.03
C ARG A 6 -11.84 -53.12 -39.08
N THR A 7 -10.67 -53.07 -39.68
CA THR A 7 -9.34 -52.69 -39.19
C THR A 7 -9.20 -51.24 -38.73
N THR A 8 -8.35 -50.98 -37.72
CA THR A 8 -7.55 -49.75 -37.59
C THR A 8 -6.15 -50.06 -37.04
N ARG A 9 -5.17 -49.28 -37.53
CA ARG A 9 -3.70 -49.44 -37.49
C ARG A 9 -3.05 -48.72 -36.29
N PRO A 10 -1.72 -48.88 -36.06
CA PRO A 10 -1.02 -48.69 -34.79
C PRO A 10 -0.32 -47.32 -34.64
N SER A 11 0.20 -46.99 -33.46
CA SER A 11 1.39 -46.13 -33.35
C SER A 11 2.15 -46.32 -32.04
N ALA A 12 3.47 -46.48 -32.14
CA ALA A 12 4.43 -46.34 -31.06
C ALA A 12 5.03 -44.92 -31.11
N SER A 13 5.39 -44.33 -29.97
CA SER A 13 6.42 -43.27 -29.95
C SER A 13 7.28 -43.34 -28.69
N ARG A 14 8.59 -43.30 -28.94
CA ARG A 14 9.70 -43.25 -27.99
C ARG A 14 9.77 -41.84 -27.38
N ARG A 15 9.97 -41.74 -26.06
CA ARG A 15 10.37 -40.47 -25.41
C ARG A 15 11.90 -40.38 -25.40
N GLY A 16 12.44 -39.43 -26.16
CA GLY A 16 13.83 -38.99 -26.07
C GLY A 16 13.96 -37.80 -25.12
N ALA A 17 15.01 -37.81 -24.31
CA ALA A 17 15.36 -36.74 -23.37
C ALA A 17 16.05 -35.56 -24.10
N LEU A 18 15.83 -34.34 -23.60
CA LEU A 18 16.60 -33.15 -23.95
C LEU A 18 17.17 -32.56 -22.67
N VAL A 19 18.49 -32.55 -22.56
CA VAL A 19 19.26 -31.81 -21.56
C VAL A 19 19.57 -30.46 -22.16
N THR A 20 19.03 -29.37 -21.61
CA THR A 20 19.36 -27.99 -22.00
C THR A 20 20.36 -27.42 -21.01
N THR A 21 21.60 -27.25 -21.47
CA THR A 21 22.65 -26.51 -20.77
C THR A 21 22.38 -25.01 -20.93
N ALA A 22 22.06 -24.31 -19.84
CA ALA A 22 21.95 -22.85 -19.83
C ALA A 22 23.33 -22.23 -19.56
N LEU A 23 23.82 -21.42 -20.50
CA LEU A 23 25.03 -20.62 -20.36
C LEU A 23 24.65 -19.32 -19.63
N ALA A 24 25.13 -19.11 -18.41
CA ALA A 24 24.93 -17.85 -17.69
C ALA A 24 26.03 -16.85 -18.10
N VAL A 25 25.64 -15.78 -18.79
CA VAL A 25 26.49 -14.61 -19.03
C VAL A 25 26.38 -13.70 -17.81
N ALA A 26 27.45 -13.61 -17.02
CA ALA A 26 27.54 -12.63 -15.94
C ALA A 26 27.91 -11.26 -16.53
N LEU A 27 26.94 -10.35 -16.61
CA LEU A 27 27.19 -8.93 -16.81
C LEU A 27 27.61 -8.32 -15.47
N THR A 28 28.91 -8.07 -15.30
CA THR A 28 29.40 -7.21 -14.22
C THR A 28 29.07 -5.77 -14.58
N ALA A 29 27.91 -5.28 -14.11
CA ALA A 29 27.65 -3.85 -14.08
C ALA A 29 28.62 -3.21 -13.07
N GLY A 30 29.54 -2.38 -13.56
CA GLY A 30 30.39 -1.55 -12.72
C GLY A 30 29.52 -0.57 -11.96
N ILE A 31 29.45 -0.71 -10.64
CA ILE A 31 28.82 0.27 -9.74
C ILE A 31 29.82 1.42 -9.62
N GLY A 32 29.83 2.31 -10.61
CA GLY A 32 30.38 3.64 -10.40
C GLY A 32 29.45 4.36 -9.45
N ALA A 33 29.84 4.53 -8.19
CA ALA A 33 29.15 5.46 -7.31
C ALA A 33 29.14 6.83 -8.01
N ALA A 34 27.97 7.33 -8.38
CA ALA A 34 27.84 8.69 -8.88
C ALA A 34 28.52 9.62 -7.86
N THR A 35 29.57 10.30 -8.31
CA THR A 35 30.31 11.24 -7.47
C THR A 35 29.37 12.38 -7.12
N ALA A 36 29.18 12.65 -5.83
CA ALA A 36 28.31 13.72 -5.38
C ALA A 36 28.62 15.02 -6.13
N ARG A 37 27.58 15.67 -6.66
CA ARG A 37 27.72 16.90 -7.43
C ARG A 37 27.15 18.08 -6.64
N PRO A 38 27.72 19.28 -6.81
CA PRO A 38 27.17 20.48 -6.20
C PRO A 38 25.81 20.82 -6.81
N VAL A 39 24.80 21.01 -5.96
CA VAL A 39 23.49 21.55 -6.31
C VAL A 39 23.20 22.71 -5.36
N GLY A 40 23.27 23.94 -5.86
CA GLY A 40 23.19 25.12 -5.01
C GLY A 40 24.32 25.14 -3.97
N ALA A 41 23.95 25.19 -2.68
CA ALA A 41 24.89 25.30 -1.57
C ALA A 41 25.43 23.96 -1.03
N PHE A 42 24.86 22.82 -1.42
CA PHE A 42 25.24 21.51 -0.92
C PHE A 42 25.44 20.49 -2.03
N ASP A 43 26.25 19.48 -1.76
CA ASP A 43 26.38 18.35 -2.66
C ASP A 43 25.18 17.40 -2.52
N VAL A 44 24.76 16.84 -3.65
CA VAL A 44 23.76 15.76 -3.72
C VAL A 44 24.44 14.58 -4.40
N GLY A 45 24.47 13.42 -3.75
CA GLY A 45 25.22 12.26 -4.24
C GLY A 45 24.54 10.91 -4.05
N GLY A 46 25.18 9.87 -4.58
CA GLY A 46 24.80 8.48 -4.34
C GLY A 46 23.35 8.16 -4.75
N ALA A 47 22.67 7.35 -3.92
CA ALA A 47 21.29 6.95 -4.20
C ALA A 47 20.29 8.13 -4.09
N ILE A 48 20.59 9.13 -3.26
CA ILE A 48 19.76 10.33 -3.12
C ILE A 48 19.79 11.16 -4.41
N GLU A 49 20.96 11.33 -5.03
CA GLU A 49 21.09 12.00 -6.33
C GLU A 49 20.32 11.29 -7.44
N VAL A 50 20.39 9.96 -7.47
CA VAL A 50 19.67 9.15 -8.46
C VAL A 50 18.15 9.38 -8.35
N GLU A 51 17.61 9.38 -7.12
CA GLU A 51 16.18 9.66 -6.90
C GLU A 51 15.84 11.12 -7.20
N TYR A 52 16.71 12.05 -6.81
CA TYR A 52 16.54 13.49 -7.08
C TYR A 52 16.37 13.76 -8.57
N ASP A 53 17.26 13.22 -9.41
CA ASP A 53 17.20 13.37 -10.85
C ASP A 53 15.99 12.66 -11.46
N ARG A 54 15.70 11.43 -11.00
CA ARG A 54 14.54 10.66 -11.48
C ARG A 54 13.23 11.38 -11.19
N ALA A 55 13.12 12.04 -10.05
CA ALA A 55 11.92 12.75 -9.61
C ALA A 55 11.84 14.19 -10.12
N GLY A 56 12.74 14.63 -11.01
CA GLY A 56 12.65 15.93 -11.70
C GLY A 56 13.57 17.03 -11.17
N GLY A 57 14.44 16.71 -10.21
CA GLY A 57 15.53 17.57 -9.75
C GLY A 57 15.08 18.97 -9.30
N PRO A 58 15.83 20.05 -9.64
CA PRO A 58 15.55 21.38 -9.12
C PRO A 58 14.14 21.89 -9.45
N ALA A 59 13.56 21.44 -10.57
CA ALA A 59 12.22 21.81 -10.99
C ALA A 59 11.12 21.27 -10.07
N VAL A 60 11.40 20.22 -9.28
CA VAL A 60 10.46 19.63 -8.32
C VAL A 60 10.85 19.98 -6.89
N PHE A 61 12.14 19.96 -6.57
CA PHE A 61 12.64 20.04 -5.19
C PHE A 61 13.13 21.44 -4.77
N GLY A 62 13.59 22.25 -5.73
CA GLY A 62 14.47 23.38 -5.43
C GLY A 62 15.87 22.92 -5.04
N ASP A 63 16.65 23.83 -4.46
CA ASP A 63 18.00 23.50 -4.00
C ASP A 63 17.95 22.67 -2.70
N PRO A 64 18.97 21.85 -2.41
CA PRO A 64 19.13 21.24 -1.09
C PRO A 64 19.31 22.34 -0.03
N VAL A 65 18.71 22.13 1.15
CA VAL A 65 18.83 23.03 2.31
C VAL A 65 19.69 22.44 3.43
N THR A 66 20.09 21.17 3.29
CA THR A 66 21.04 20.47 4.16
C THR A 66 22.06 19.73 3.31
N PRO A 67 23.24 19.39 3.87
CA PRO A 67 24.00 18.27 3.33
C PRO A 67 23.21 16.96 3.50
N GLU A 68 23.73 15.85 2.97
CA GLU A 68 23.25 14.52 3.36
C GLU A 68 23.53 14.31 4.86
N LEU A 69 22.50 13.95 5.62
CA LEU A 69 22.53 13.74 7.06
C LEU A 69 22.16 12.31 7.42
N ASP A 70 22.63 11.85 8.58
CA ASP A 70 22.19 10.59 9.18
C ASP A 70 20.70 10.65 9.54
N ALA A 71 19.94 9.62 9.13
CA ALA A 71 18.58 9.37 9.60
C ALA A 71 18.56 8.20 10.60
N GLY A 72 17.49 8.09 11.38
CA GLY A 72 17.32 7.03 12.36
C GLY A 72 17.42 5.62 11.76
N ARG A 73 17.78 4.62 12.56
CA ARG A 73 17.88 3.21 12.12
C ARG A 73 18.88 2.96 10.97
N GLY A 74 19.87 3.83 10.78
CA GLY A 74 20.98 3.60 9.85
C GLY A 74 20.72 4.04 8.41
N GLY A 75 19.73 4.90 8.19
CA GLY A 75 19.55 5.53 6.88
C GLY A 75 20.21 6.89 6.77
N ARG A 76 19.89 7.56 5.67
CA ARG A 76 20.38 8.88 5.30
C ARG A 76 19.23 9.70 4.77
N TYR A 77 19.32 11.01 4.87
CA TYR A 77 18.35 11.88 4.20
C TYR A 77 18.97 13.21 3.80
N GLN A 78 18.34 13.86 2.84
CA GLN A 78 18.63 15.23 2.48
C GLN A 78 17.32 16.00 2.31
N ALA A 79 17.25 17.22 2.84
CA ALA A 79 16.09 18.09 2.73
C ALA A 79 16.29 19.15 1.62
N PHE A 80 15.18 19.55 1.01
CA PHE A 80 15.14 20.49 -0.12
C PHE A 80 14.10 21.59 0.15
N GLU A 81 14.23 22.73 -0.54
CA GLU A 81 13.44 23.95 -0.29
C GLU A 81 11.92 23.77 -0.32
N ARG A 82 11.38 22.89 -1.17
CA ARG A 82 9.94 22.80 -1.45
C ARG A 82 9.18 21.82 -0.55
N ASN A 83 9.44 21.89 0.76
CA ASN A 83 8.94 20.95 1.76
C ASN A 83 9.06 19.48 1.30
N ALA A 84 10.24 19.13 0.80
CA ALA A 84 10.53 17.80 0.28
C ALA A 84 11.84 17.30 0.88
N ALA A 85 11.91 15.99 1.07
CA ALA A 85 13.13 15.31 1.46
C ALA A 85 13.23 13.99 0.70
N ILE A 86 14.46 13.55 0.47
CA ILE A 86 14.74 12.22 -0.05
C ILE A 86 15.41 11.45 1.08
N TYR A 87 14.81 10.32 1.45
CA TYR A 87 15.33 9.41 2.47
C TYR A 87 15.85 8.16 1.79
N TRP A 88 17.02 7.71 2.23
CA TRP A 88 17.62 6.45 1.80
C TRP A 88 17.78 5.50 2.99
N HIS A 89 17.49 4.22 2.75
CA HIS A 89 17.85 3.12 3.65
C HIS A 89 18.24 1.90 2.84
N SER A 90 19.18 1.09 3.36
CA SER A 90 19.71 -0.08 2.65
C SER A 90 18.64 -1.10 2.22
N GLU A 91 17.57 -1.24 3.01
CA GLU A 91 16.47 -2.16 2.72
C GLU A 91 15.35 -1.56 1.86
N ALA A 92 15.30 -0.22 1.72
CA ALA A 92 14.19 0.48 1.09
C ALA A 92 14.59 1.20 -0.20
N GLY A 93 15.87 1.55 -0.38
CA GLY A 93 16.32 2.45 -1.44
C GLY A 93 16.11 3.92 -1.07
N ALA A 94 16.32 4.81 -2.06
CA ALA A 94 16.13 6.26 -1.91
C ALA A 94 14.76 6.66 -2.45
N HIS A 95 13.97 7.36 -1.65
CA HIS A 95 12.63 7.78 -2.02
C HIS A 95 12.30 9.18 -1.52
N GLN A 96 11.67 9.96 -2.39
CA GLN A 96 11.14 11.27 -2.06
C GLN A 96 9.85 11.16 -1.21
N VAL A 97 9.73 12.05 -0.23
CA VAL A 97 8.50 12.32 0.52
C VAL A 97 8.35 13.84 0.63
N GLY A 98 7.18 14.38 0.29
CA GLY A 98 6.94 15.82 0.26
C GLY A 98 5.60 16.25 0.84
N GLY A 99 5.47 17.57 1.03
CA GLY A 99 4.22 18.25 1.39
C GLY A 99 3.50 17.64 2.59
N SER A 100 2.16 17.56 2.51
CA SER A 100 1.33 17.10 3.63
C SER A 100 1.57 15.63 4.00
N ILE A 101 2.03 14.79 3.05
CA ILE A 101 2.42 13.40 3.34
C ILE A 101 3.65 13.38 4.25
N ARG A 102 4.66 14.20 3.92
CA ARG A 102 5.86 14.38 4.74
C ARG A 102 5.51 14.91 6.13
N ASP A 103 4.65 15.92 6.20
CA ASP A 103 4.23 16.51 7.48
C ASP A 103 3.50 15.48 8.36
N LYS A 104 2.61 14.66 7.77
CA LYS A 104 1.92 13.57 8.47
C LYS A 104 2.89 12.50 8.93
N TRP A 105 3.81 12.06 8.07
CA TRP A 105 4.84 11.09 8.46
C TRP A 105 5.68 11.61 9.63
N GLY A 106 6.00 12.90 9.64
CA GLY A 106 6.68 13.55 10.75
C GLY A 106 5.89 13.55 12.05
N ALA A 107 4.58 13.83 12.00
CA ALA A 107 3.69 13.71 13.16
C ALA A 107 3.61 12.27 13.70
N LEU A 108 3.90 11.27 12.87
CA LEU A 108 3.94 9.85 13.22
C LEU A 108 5.34 9.36 13.64
N GLY A 109 6.31 10.27 13.80
CA GLY A 109 7.65 9.96 14.28
C GLY A 109 8.67 9.61 13.20
N TRP A 110 8.41 9.99 11.95
CA TRP A 110 9.32 9.77 10.81
C TRP A 110 9.75 8.29 10.70
N GLU A 111 11.00 8.03 10.33
CA GLU A 111 11.59 6.69 10.20
C GLU A 111 11.70 5.94 11.53
N ASN A 112 11.64 6.66 12.65
CA ASN A 112 11.65 6.05 13.98
C ASN A 112 10.27 5.52 14.39
N GLY A 113 9.22 6.06 13.78
CA GLY A 113 7.83 5.66 13.96
C GLY A 113 7.50 4.29 13.36
N LYS A 114 6.23 3.89 13.49
CA LYS A 114 5.73 2.57 13.04
C LYS A 114 5.78 2.39 11.52
N LEU A 115 5.77 3.48 10.76
CA LEU A 115 5.81 3.43 9.31
C LEU A 115 7.21 3.07 8.77
N GLY A 116 8.28 3.42 9.48
CA GLY A 116 9.64 3.22 8.98
C GLY A 116 9.94 4.09 7.75
N TYR A 117 10.83 3.60 6.88
CA TYR A 117 11.24 4.31 5.66
C TYR A 117 10.20 4.25 4.54
N PRO A 118 10.12 5.27 3.67
CA PRO A 118 9.38 5.17 2.42
C PRO A 118 9.96 4.06 1.54
N VAL A 119 9.09 3.32 0.83
CA VAL A 119 9.45 2.28 -0.16
C VAL A 119 8.99 2.64 -1.58
N THR A 120 8.35 3.81 -1.72
CA THR A 120 8.07 4.45 -3.00
C THR A 120 8.35 5.94 -2.85
N GLY A 121 8.67 6.61 -3.96
CA GLY A 121 8.48 8.05 -4.06
C GLY A 121 6.99 8.43 -3.96
N GLU A 122 6.69 9.71 -3.94
CA GLU A 122 5.32 10.21 -3.94
C GLU A 122 4.68 9.98 -5.31
N LEU A 123 3.63 9.17 -5.34
CA LEU A 123 2.92 8.77 -6.55
C LEU A 123 1.54 9.44 -6.61
N VAL A 124 1.02 9.64 -7.81
CA VAL A 124 -0.36 10.09 -8.03
C VAL A 124 -1.31 8.91 -7.85
N THR A 125 -2.46 9.14 -7.21
CA THR A 125 -3.49 8.11 -7.05
C THR A 125 -4.29 7.91 -8.33
N PRO A 126 -4.48 6.67 -8.82
CA PRO A 126 -5.36 6.38 -9.93
C PRO A 126 -6.85 6.68 -9.66
N GLY A 127 -7.31 6.51 -8.41
CA GLY A 127 -8.73 6.62 -8.04
C GLY A 127 -9.28 8.03 -7.84
N GLY A 128 -8.50 9.08 -8.09
CA GLY A 128 -8.94 10.48 -7.95
C GLY A 128 -7.78 11.46 -7.72
N PRO A 129 -8.08 12.75 -7.51
CA PRO A 129 -7.05 13.76 -7.25
C PRO A 129 -6.43 13.57 -5.86
N GLY A 130 -5.30 12.89 -5.83
CA GLY A 130 -4.56 12.58 -4.62
C GLY A 130 -3.15 12.10 -4.91
N ARG A 131 -2.41 11.88 -3.83
CA ARG A 131 -1.03 11.42 -3.83
C ARG A 131 -0.78 10.46 -2.68
N PHE A 132 0.22 9.60 -2.81
CA PHE A 132 0.57 8.67 -1.74
C PHE A 132 2.04 8.29 -1.74
N ASN A 133 2.52 7.90 -0.57
CA ASN A 133 3.74 7.12 -0.41
C ASN A 133 3.39 5.80 0.29
N HIS A 134 4.01 4.71 -0.16
CA HIS A 134 4.12 3.51 0.65
C HIS A 134 5.37 3.60 1.52
N PHE A 135 5.26 3.06 2.72
CA PHE A 135 6.31 2.92 3.72
C PHE A 135 6.42 1.45 4.13
N GLN A 136 7.52 1.08 4.77
CA GLN A 136 7.73 -0.30 5.24
C GLN A 136 6.56 -0.84 6.08
N GLY A 137 5.98 0.01 6.94
CA GLY A 137 4.89 -0.35 7.86
C GLY A 137 3.48 0.09 7.42
N GLY A 138 3.30 0.69 6.25
CA GLY A 138 1.98 1.15 5.83
C GLY A 138 1.97 2.10 4.64
N SER A 139 0.93 2.91 4.52
CA SER A 139 0.83 3.97 3.52
C SER A 139 0.38 5.26 4.17
N ILE A 140 0.74 6.40 3.56
CA ILE A 140 0.05 7.66 3.78
C ILE A 140 -0.51 8.11 2.44
N TYR A 141 -1.80 8.45 2.43
CA TYR A 141 -2.51 9.00 1.29
C TYR A 141 -2.95 10.42 1.62
N TRP A 142 -2.72 11.35 0.70
CA TRP A 142 -3.31 12.67 0.68
C TRP A 142 -4.34 12.74 -0.45
N SER A 143 -5.50 13.33 -0.17
CA SER A 143 -6.49 13.65 -1.21
C SER A 143 -7.18 14.97 -0.95
N LEU A 144 -7.65 15.58 -2.05
CA LEU A 144 -8.41 16.80 -1.97
C LEU A 144 -9.69 16.59 -1.12
N GLY A 145 -9.84 17.37 -0.06
CA GLY A 145 -11.01 17.34 0.81
C GLY A 145 -10.94 16.35 1.98
N THR A 146 -9.88 15.55 2.10
CA THR A 146 -9.71 14.61 3.23
C THR A 146 -8.37 14.74 3.95
N ASP A 147 -7.46 15.62 3.55
CA ASP A 147 -6.10 15.70 4.11
C ASP A 147 -5.28 14.40 3.99
N SER A 148 -4.16 14.31 4.71
CA SER A 148 -3.25 13.17 4.71
C SER A 148 -3.60 12.18 5.81
N HIS A 149 -3.71 10.89 5.46
CA HIS A 149 -4.08 9.84 6.39
C HIS A 149 -3.24 8.58 6.26
N GLN A 150 -2.87 8.01 7.41
CA GLN A 150 -2.13 6.77 7.51
C GLN A 150 -3.05 5.55 7.55
N VAL A 151 -2.70 4.54 6.77
CA VAL A 151 -3.37 3.22 6.76
C VAL A 151 -2.29 2.13 6.86
N GLY A 152 -2.41 1.20 7.81
CA GLY A 152 -1.37 0.22 8.13
C GLY A 152 -1.88 -1.22 8.28
N GLY A 153 -0.92 -2.14 8.33
CA GLY A 153 -1.14 -3.56 8.63
C GLY A 153 -2.30 -4.22 7.89
N ALA A 154 -3.04 -5.07 8.60
CA ALA A 154 -4.16 -5.84 8.04
C ALA A 154 -5.29 -4.96 7.47
N ILE A 155 -5.46 -3.73 7.98
CA ILE A 155 -6.45 -2.79 7.45
C ILE A 155 -6.03 -2.31 6.06
N ARG A 156 -4.76 -1.93 5.90
CA ARG A 156 -4.19 -1.56 4.59
C ARG A 156 -4.30 -2.71 3.60
N ASP A 157 -3.98 -3.93 4.02
CA ASP A 157 -4.02 -5.10 3.15
C ASP A 157 -5.45 -5.40 2.68
N LYS A 158 -6.43 -5.31 3.58
CA LYS A 158 -7.86 -5.43 3.23
C LYS A 158 -8.31 -4.34 2.28
N TRP A 159 -7.99 -3.08 2.55
CA TRP A 159 -8.32 -1.96 1.68
C TRP A 159 -7.68 -2.10 0.30
N GLY A 160 -6.42 -2.54 0.22
CA GLY A 160 -5.75 -2.82 -1.04
C GLY A 160 -6.40 -3.96 -1.84
N ALA A 161 -6.84 -5.03 -1.18
CA ALA A 161 -7.59 -6.11 -1.81
C ALA A 161 -8.97 -5.65 -2.35
N LEU A 162 -9.50 -4.55 -1.82
CA LEU A 162 -10.76 -3.93 -2.25
C LEU A 162 -10.56 -2.84 -3.32
N GLY A 163 -9.35 -2.69 -3.85
CA GLY A 163 -9.06 -1.74 -4.93
C GLY A 163 -8.54 -0.38 -4.49
N TRP A 164 -8.02 -0.26 -3.25
CA TRP A 164 -7.46 0.99 -2.72
C TRP A 164 -8.47 2.14 -2.81
N GLU A 165 -7.99 3.35 -3.11
CA GLU A 165 -8.82 4.55 -3.24
C GLU A 165 -9.70 4.55 -4.50
N GLY A 166 -9.41 3.68 -5.48
CA GLY A 166 -10.27 3.46 -6.65
C GLY A 166 -11.41 2.47 -6.38
N GLY A 167 -11.41 1.79 -5.24
CA GLY A 167 -12.43 0.84 -4.82
C GLY A 167 -13.65 1.48 -4.17
N ALA A 168 -14.60 0.65 -3.74
CA ALA A 168 -15.85 1.09 -3.13
C ALA A 168 -15.66 1.90 -1.83
N LEU A 169 -14.53 1.70 -1.13
CA LEU A 169 -14.22 2.44 0.09
C LEU A 169 -13.71 3.86 -0.18
N GLY A 170 -13.06 4.12 -1.32
CA GLY A 170 -12.47 5.42 -1.61
C GLY A 170 -11.27 5.78 -0.72
N PHE A 171 -11.02 7.07 -0.56
CA PHE A 171 -9.88 7.60 0.18
C PHE A 171 -10.06 7.48 1.70
N PRO A 172 -8.96 7.28 2.46
CA PRO A 172 -9.01 7.34 3.92
C PRO A 172 -9.36 8.75 4.40
N ILE A 173 -10.14 8.83 5.48
CA ILE A 173 -10.51 10.09 6.16
C ILE A 173 -10.09 10.11 7.64
N THR A 174 -9.41 9.05 8.09
CA THR A 174 -8.76 8.98 9.40
C THR A 174 -7.42 8.27 9.29
N ASP A 175 -6.50 8.60 10.20
CA ASP A 175 -5.40 7.69 10.52
C ASP A 175 -5.95 6.40 11.16
N GLU A 176 -5.11 5.36 11.26
CA GLU A 176 -5.49 4.11 11.92
C GLU A 176 -5.67 4.32 13.43
N ALA A 177 -6.91 4.27 13.90
CA ALA A 177 -7.29 4.59 15.28
C ALA A 177 -7.55 3.32 16.12
N PRO A 178 -7.30 3.37 17.45
CA PRO A 178 -7.67 2.28 18.35
C PRO A 178 -9.19 2.15 18.46
N SER A 179 -9.66 0.92 18.71
CA SER A 179 -11.06 0.58 18.94
C SER A 179 -11.21 -0.45 20.07
N ALA A 180 -12.44 -0.84 20.38
CA ALA A 180 -12.80 -1.71 21.49
C ALA A 180 -12.04 -3.04 21.46
N ASN A 181 -11.74 -3.63 22.63
CA ASN A 181 -11.11 -4.95 22.73
C ASN A 181 -9.79 -5.07 21.95
N ASN A 182 -8.97 -4.02 21.96
CA ASN A 182 -7.69 -3.95 21.25
C ASN A 182 -7.83 -4.08 19.72
N GLY A 183 -9.00 -3.77 19.17
CA GLY A 183 -9.18 -3.61 17.73
C GLY A 183 -8.70 -2.25 17.24
N ARG A 184 -8.72 -2.07 15.92
CA ARG A 184 -8.31 -0.85 15.22
C ARG A 184 -9.21 -0.62 14.01
N TYR A 185 -9.27 0.61 13.51
CA TYR A 185 -10.05 0.92 12.32
C TYR A 185 -9.45 2.08 11.52
N ASN A 186 -9.80 2.13 10.24
CA ASN A 186 -9.75 3.34 9.42
C ASN A 186 -11.14 3.60 8.87
N LEU A 187 -11.53 4.88 8.81
CA LEU A 187 -12.68 5.32 8.04
C LEU A 187 -12.21 5.75 6.65
N PHE A 188 -13.09 5.54 5.68
CA PHE A 188 -12.91 5.93 4.30
C PHE A 188 -14.16 6.67 3.82
N THR A 189 -14.06 7.40 2.71
CA THR A 189 -15.18 8.19 2.18
C THR A 189 -16.44 7.34 1.90
N GLY A 190 -16.27 6.07 1.52
CA GLY A 190 -17.35 5.13 1.21
C GLY A 190 -17.66 4.10 2.31
N GLY A 191 -16.93 4.08 3.43
CA GLY A 191 -17.13 3.06 4.46
C GLY A 191 -16.06 3.03 5.54
N ALA A 192 -15.80 1.85 6.08
CA ALA A 192 -14.76 1.65 7.08
C ALA A 192 -14.15 0.25 6.94
N VAL A 193 -12.93 0.10 7.44
CA VAL A 193 -12.34 -1.21 7.68
C VAL A 193 -12.04 -1.31 9.17
N TYR A 194 -12.57 -2.35 9.80
CA TYR A 194 -12.34 -2.67 11.21
C TYR A 194 -11.52 -3.94 11.32
N TRP A 195 -10.55 -3.94 12.23
CA TRP A 195 -9.74 -5.10 12.57
C TRP A 195 -9.83 -5.40 14.07
N SER A 196 -9.89 -6.68 14.42
CA SER A 196 -9.64 -7.14 15.78
C SER A 196 -8.81 -8.42 15.78
N PRO A 197 -8.12 -8.75 16.89
CA PRO A 197 -7.38 -10.02 16.99
C PRO A 197 -8.25 -11.26 16.77
N ARG A 198 -9.56 -11.16 17.02
CA ARG A 198 -10.51 -12.29 16.92
C ARG A 198 -11.14 -12.43 15.54
N THR A 199 -11.31 -11.33 14.81
CA THR A 199 -12.06 -11.32 13.56
C THR A 199 -11.19 -11.11 12.34
N GLY A 200 -10.00 -10.51 12.50
CA GLY A 200 -9.26 -9.99 11.35
C GLY A 200 -9.90 -8.70 10.81
N ALA A 201 -9.41 -8.25 9.65
CA ALA A 201 -9.82 -7.00 9.03
C ALA A 201 -10.97 -7.24 8.04
N HIS A 202 -12.07 -6.50 8.20
CA HIS A 202 -13.25 -6.57 7.33
C HIS A 202 -13.78 -5.18 7.01
N ALA A 203 -14.22 -5.00 5.77
CA ALA A 203 -14.87 -3.78 5.37
C ALA A 203 -16.35 -3.79 5.75
N VAL A 204 -16.89 -2.61 6.04
CA VAL A 204 -18.31 -2.39 6.31
C VAL A 204 -18.70 -1.08 5.64
N TRP A 205 -19.73 -1.10 4.80
CA TRP A 205 -20.15 0.04 3.97
C TRP A 205 -21.67 0.08 3.75
N GLY A 206 -22.14 1.15 3.11
CA GLY A 206 -23.53 1.30 2.67
C GLY A 206 -24.57 1.16 3.79
N ALA A 207 -25.77 0.69 3.44
CA ALA A 207 -26.89 0.58 4.37
C ALA A 207 -26.62 -0.40 5.53
N ILE A 208 -25.87 -1.48 5.30
CA ILE A 208 -25.46 -2.42 6.36
C ILE A 208 -24.60 -1.71 7.40
N ARG A 209 -23.64 -0.87 6.97
CA ARG A 209 -22.85 -0.04 7.88
C ARG A 209 -23.74 0.91 8.67
N ASP A 210 -24.67 1.58 8.02
CA ASP A 210 -25.51 2.58 8.68
C ASP A 210 -26.39 1.94 9.78
N ASP A 211 -26.93 0.75 9.51
CA ASP A 211 -27.67 -0.04 10.49
C ASP A 211 -26.77 -0.53 11.63
N TRP A 212 -25.57 -1.00 11.32
CA TRP A 212 -24.58 -1.42 12.30
C TRP A 212 -24.16 -0.26 13.23
N VAL A 213 -23.88 0.91 12.65
CA VAL A 213 -23.54 2.14 13.40
C VAL A 213 -24.71 2.58 14.28
N ARG A 214 -25.94 2.55 13.77
CA ARG A 214 -27.15 2.88 14.57
C ARG A 214 -27.34 1.91 15.74
N ALA A 215 -26.88 0.67 15.60
CA ALA A 215 -26.90 -0.35 16.64
C ALA A 215 -25.70 -0.28 17.61
N GLY A 216 -24.86 0.74 17.52
CA GLY A 216 -23.71 0.97 18.41
C GLY A 216 -22.36 0.52 17.86
N ALA A 217 -22.27 0.21 16.56
CA ALA A 217 -21.06 -0.27 15.88
C ALA A 217 -20.39 -1.44 16.63
N GLU A 218 -19.07 -1.45 16.75
CA GLU A 218 -18.31 -2.52 17.37
C GLU A 218 -18.51 -2.63 18.90
N ASN A 219 -19.03 -1.57 19.52
CA ASN A 219 -19.43 -1.54 20.93
C ASN A 219 -20.88 -2.00 21.14
N GLY A 220 -21.64 -2.13 20.05
CA GLY A 220 -23.04 -2.50 20.05
C GLY A 220 -23.26 -4.01 20.12
N ARG A 221 -24.54 -4.39 20.04
CA ARG A 221 -24.95 -5.81 20.14
C ARG A 221 -24.34 -6.73 19.08
N TYR A 222 -23.96 -6.19 17.93
CA TYR A 222 -23.40 -6.95 16.81
C TYR A 222 -21.89 -7.16 16.96
N GLY A 223 -21.17 -6.28 17.65
CA GLY A 223 -19.71 -6.35 17.74
C GLY A 223 -19.03 -6.14 16.39
N TYR A 224 -17.82 -6.69 16.23
CA TYR A 224 -17.03 -6.57 15.01
C TYR A 224 -17.62 -7.38 13.84
N PRO A 225 -17.44 -6.94 12.58
CA PRO A 225 -17.67 -7.78 11.41
C PRO A 225 -16.77 -9.01 11.43
N THR A 226 -17.27 -10.13 10.91
CA THR A 226 -16.59 -11.45 10.88
C THR A 226 -16.40 -11.99 9.46
N GLY A 227 -16.91 -11.26 8.46
CA GLY A 227 -16.84 -11.60 7.05
C GLY A 227 -17.17 -10.38 6.20
N GLU A 228 -16.96 -10.50 4.89
CA GLU A 228 -17.36 -9.46 3.93
C GLU A 228 -18.88 -9.49 3.69
N GLU A 229 -19.40 -8.44 3.07
CA GLU A 229 -20.76 -8.43 2.54
C GLU A 229 -20.94 -9.48 1.42
N TYR A 230 -22.06 -10.19 1.42
CA TYR A 230 -22.41 -11.21 0.41
C TYR A 230 -23.88 -11.12 -0.02
N ASP A 231 -24.21 -11.73 -1.16
CA ASP A 231 -25.58 -11.80 -1.68
C ASP A 231 -26.47 -12.67 -0.78
N TYR A 232 -27.63 -12.15 -0.39
CA TYR A 232 -28.57 -12.84 0.48
C TYR A 232 -30.02 -12.45 0.17
N GLU A 233 -30.86 -13.44 -0.17
CA GLU A 233 -32.32 -13.28 -0.34
C GLU A 233 -32.76 -12.09 -1.22
N GLY A 234 -32.03 -11.81 -2.31
CA GLY A 234 -32.35 -10.70 -3.22
C GLY A 234 -31.79 -9.34 -2.80
N GLY A 235 -31.02 -9.29 -1.72
CA GLY A 235 -30.21 -8.15 -1.31
C GLY A 235 -28.85 -8.57 -0.82
N LYS A 236 -28.40 -7.98 0.28
CA LYS A 236 -27.06 -8.18 0.86
C LYS A 236 -27.13 -8.60 2.32
N ALA A 237 -26.11 -9.28 2.81
CA ALA A 237 -25.94 -9.56 4.22
C ALA A 237 -24.47 -9.47 4.62
N GLN A 238 -24.24 -9.21 5.90
CA GLN A 238 -22.93 -9.31 6.52
C GLN A 238 -23.06 -9.92 7.92
N ASP A 239 -22.11 -10.80 8.25
CA ASP A 239 -22.05 -11.46 9.55
C ASP A 239 -21.11 -10.72 10.51
N PHE A 240 -21.57 -10.57 11.74
CA PHE A 240 -20.88 -9.92 12.87
C PHE A 240 -20.83 -10.90 14.06
N GLN A 241 -19.99 -10.61 15.04
CA GLN A 241 -19.82 -11.46 16.23
C GLN A 241 -21.14 -11.80 16.95
N GLY A 242 -22.06 -10.84 17.00
CA GLY A 242 -23.36 -10.94 17.68
C GLY A 242 -24.56 -11.16 16.75
N GLY A 243 -24.34 -11.44 15.46
CA GLY A 243 -25.44 -11.75 14.53
C GLY A 243 -25.21 -11.21 13.12
N ARG A 244 -26.27 -11.27 12.31
CA ARG A 244 -26.26 -10.84 10.90
C ARG A 244 -27.05 -9.54 10.74
N ILE A 245 -26.60 -8.69 9.82
CA ILE A 245 -27.38 -7.58 9.29
C ILE A 245 -27.64 -7.84 7.81
N THR A 246 -28.87 -7.63 7.38
CA THR A 246 -29.32 -7.82 6.00
C THR A 246 -29.84 -6.50 5.45
N TRP A 247 -29.62 -6.25 4.17
CA TRP A 247 -30.18 -5.13 3.42
C TRP A 247 -30.95 -5.65 2.20
N LEU A 248 -32.07 -5.02 1.88
CA LEU A 248 -32.85 -5.24 0.67
C LEU A 248 -33.01 -3.89 -0.07
N PRO A 249 -32.97 -3.87 -1.41
CA PRO A 249 -33.09 -2.66 -2.23
C PRO A 249 -34.47 -2.01 -2.21
#